data_AF-A0A7R9F7D8-F1
#
_entry.id   AF-A0A7R9F7D8-F1
#
_cell.length_a   1.000
_cell.length_b   1.000
_cell.length_c   1.000
_cell.angle_alpha   90.00
_cell.angle_beta   90.00
_cell.angle_gamma   90.00
#
_symmetry.space_group_name_H-M   'P 1'
#
loop_
_entity.id
_entity.type
_entity.pdbx_description
1 polymer ?
#
loop_
_entity_poly.entity_id
_entity_poly.type
_entity_poly.pdbx_seq_one_letter_code
_entity_poly.pdbx_strand_id
1 'polypeptide(L)'
;MKSSLVLFVLFICNCLHEMCWGNLNLYMSQSEVRRILGLNAELFYVRDGVVNDYALNFSVPVPAHISELYFIWQSLTGMPLPYVVELRVSDNEALVAPLLNISHTGHIPIVAEAFMVSLSCSKAVDAEVDVILNLNISLNKLANNITTLTFRRKKICLKGKKT
;
A
#
# COMPACT_ATOMS: atom_id res chain seq x y z
N MET A 1 -0.28 -56.47 -2.54
CA MET A 1 0.01 -55.71 -1.30
C MET A 1 1.02 -54.56 -1.48
N LYS A 2 2.07 -54.68 -2.30
CA LYS A 2 3.06 -53.60 -2.53
C LYS A 2 2.51 -52.39 -3.32
N SER A 3 1.58 -52.63 -4.27
CA SER A 3 0.98 -51.57 -5.10
C SER A 3 0.03 -50.63 -4.35
N SER A 4 -0.60 -51.09 -3.27
CA SER A 4 -1.53 -50.28 -2.46
C SER A 4 -0.78 -49.27 -1.58
N LEU A 5 0.41 -49.65 -1.09
CA LEU A 5 1.27 -48.80 -0.27
C LEU A 5 1.85 -47.62 -1.07
N VAL A 6 2.21 -47.84 -2.34
CA VAL A 6 2.73 -46.79 -3.24
C VAL A 6 1.66 -45.75 -3.56
N LEU A 7 0.41 -46.18 -3.74
CA LEU A 7 -0.72 -45.28 -3.99
C LEU A 7 -1.02 -44.40 -2.78
N PHE A 8 -0.87 -44.94 -1.56
CA PHE A 8 -1.08 -44.21 -0.31
C PHE A 8 0.03 -43.17 -0.05
N VAL A 9 1.28 -43.47 -0.41
CA VAL A 9 2.42 -42.53 -0.30
C VAL A 9 2.29 -41.37 -1.30
N LEU A 10 1.82 -41.63 -2.52
CA LEU A 10 1.54 -40.59 -3.53
C LEU A 10 0.37 -39.67 -3.12
N PHE A 11 -0.59 -40.18 -2.33
CA PHE A 11 -1.70 -39.39 -1.81
C PHE A 11 -1.27 -38.47 -0.67
N ILE A 12 -0.41 -38.94 0.24
CA ILE A 12 0.12 -38.14 1.37
C ILE A 12 1.07 -37.04 0.87
N CYS A 13 1.82 -37.27 -0.22
CA CYS A 13 2.73 -36.26 -0.77
C CYS A 13 2.02 -35.07 -1.45
N ASN A 14 0.77 -35.25 -1.90
CA ASN A 14 -0.05 -34.17 -2.46
C ASN A 14 -0.77 -33.31 -1.40
N CYS A 15 -0.82 -33.73 -0.13
CA CYS A 15 -1.46 -32.95 0.94
C CYS A 15 -0.52 -31.96 1.64
N LEU A 16 0.79 -32.00 1.38
CA LEU A 16 1.76 -31.05 1.96
C LEU A 16 2.00 -29.81 1.07
N HIS A 17 1.23 -29.67 -0.01
CA HIS A 17 1.28 -28.53 -0.92
C HIS A 17 0.22 -27.46 -0.62
N GLU A 18 -0.28 -27.38 0.62
CA GLU A 18 -0.85 -26.11 1.08
C GLU A 18 0.30 -25.13 1.31
N MET A 19 0.70 -24.54 0.18
CA MET A 19 1.55 -23.40 0.06
C MET A 19 1.09 -22.34 1.07
N CYS A 20 1.95 -22.08 2.06
CA CYS A 20 1.89 -20.86 2.85
C CYS A 20 2.21 -19.67 1.93
N TRP A 21 1.25 -19.31 1.08
CA TRP A 21 1.27 -18.09 0.31
C TRP A 21 0.72 -17.01 1.20
N GLY A 22 1.64 -16.31 1.86
CA GLY A 22 1.31 -15.11 2.57
C GLY A 22 0.82 -14.06 1.58
N ASN A 23 -0.50 -13.97 1.40
CA ASN A 23 -1.13 -13.06 0.46
C ASN A 23 -1.51 -11.73 1.15
N LEU A 24 -1.52 -10.65 0.38
CA LEU A 24 -1.81 -9.28 0.82
C LEU A 24 -2.73 -8.63 -0.20
N ASN A 25 -3.71 -7.86 0.27
CA ASN A 25 -4.41 -6.88 -0.54
C ASN A 25 -3.99 -5.47 -0.12
N LEU A 26 -3.75 -4.60 -1.10
CA LEU A 26 -3.48 -3.18 -0.89
C LEU A 26 -3.98 -2.37 -2.09
N TYR A 27 -4.93 -1.47 -1.85
CA TYR A 27 -5.64 -0.76 -2.92
C TYR A 27 -6.25 0.56 -2.45
N MET A 28 -6.76 1.35 -3.39
CA MET A 28 -7.64 2.49 -3.14
C MET A 28 -9.06 2.13 -3.52
N SER A 29 -10.05 2.55 -2.71
CA SER A 29 -11.46 2.35 -3.06
C SER A 29 -11.82 3.09 -4.36
N GLN A 30 -12.86 2.64 -5.05
CA GLN A 30 -13.34 3.32 -6.25
C GLN A 30 -13.78 4.76 -5.96
N SER A 31 -14.37 5.03 -4.79
CA SER A 31 -14.73 6.39 -4.37
C SER A 31 -13.50 7.28 -4.22
N GLU A 32 -12.40 6.73 -3.70
CA GLU A 32 -11.14 7.44 -3.53
C GLU A 32 -10.44 7.70 -4.87
N VAL A 33 -10.42 6.72 -5.77
CA VAL A 33 -9.91 6.89 -7.14
C VAL A 33 -10.71 7.96 -7.88
N ARG A 34 -12.03 7.94 -7.78
CA ARG A 34 -12.89 8.98 -8.37
C ARG A 34 -12.60 10.35 -7.76
N ARG A 35 -12.40 10.43 -6.45
CA ARG A 35 -12.11 11.69 -5.75
C ARG A 35 -10.77 12.29 -6.21
N ILE A 36 -9.72 11.49 -6.34
CA ILE A 36 -8.38 11.98 -6.69
C ILE A 36 -8.20 12.19 -8.19
N LEU A 37 -8.68 11.26 -9.01
CA LEU A 37 -8.42 11.20 -10.45
C LEU A 37 -9.62 11.57 -11.33
N GLY A 38 -10.84 11.63 -10.77
CA GLY A 38 -12.06 11.83 -11.56
C GLY A 38 -12.47 10.60 -12.38
N LEU A 39 -11.90 9.42 -12.09
CA LEU A 39 -12.12 8.20 -12.85
C LEU A 39 -12.98 7.18 -12.10
N ASN A 40 -13.82 6.45 -12.84
CA ASN A 40 -14.60 5.33 -12.32
C ASN A 40 -13.84 4.02 -12.53
N ALA A 41 -12.71 3.89 -11.83
CA ALA A 41 -11.83 2.75 -11.97
C ALA A 41 -11.42 2.20 -10.60
N GLU A 42 -10.94 0.97 -10.59
CA GLU A 42 -10.28 0.40 -9.42
C GLU A 42 -8.77 0.60 -9.52
N LEU A 43 -8.10 0.82 -8.38
CA LEU A 43 -6.65 0.96 -8.32
C LEU A 43 -6.08 0.02 -7.25
N PHE A 44 -5.55 -1.12 -7.70
CA PHE A 44 -4.90 -2.11 -6.86
C PHE A 44 -3.38 -2.03 -7.01
N TYR A 45 -2.69 -1.96 -5.88
CA TYR A 45 -1.23 -2.02 -5.81
C TYR A 45 -0.75 -3.44 -5.56
N VAL A 46 -1.48 -4.17 -4.71
CA VAL A 46 -1.32 -5.61 -4.51
C VAL A 46 -2.70 -6.24 -4.49
N ARG A 47 -2.88 -7.32 -5.26
CA ARG A 47 -4.11 -8.11 -5.27
C ARG A 47 -3.72 -9.58 -5.07
N ASP A 48 -4.24 -10.18 -4.01
CA ASP A 48 -4.00 -11.58 -3.66
C ASP A 48 -2.50 -11.94 -3.61
N GLY A 49 -1.68 -11.03 -3.07
CA GLY A 49 -0.23 -11.17 -2.99
C GLY A 49 0.55 -10.82 -4.27
N VAL A 50 -0.12 -10.56 -5.39
CA VAL A 50 0.51 -10.18 -6.66
C VAL A 50 0.69 -8.66 -6.72
N VAL A 51 1.92 -8.20 -6.85
CA VAL A 51 2.27 -6.78 -6.99
C VAL A 51 1.93 -6.28 -8.39
N ASN A 52 1.28 -5.12 -8.47
CA ASN A 52 0.97 -4.43 -9.70
C ASN A 52 2.03 -3.34 -9.97
N ASP A 53 3.12 -3.72 -10.62
CA ASP A 53 4.23 -2.81 -10.93
C ASP A 53 3.81 -1.62 -11.80
N TYR A 54 2.80 -1.80 -12.67
CA TYR A 54 2.25 -0.73 -13.48
C TYR A 54 1.66 0.39 -12.60
N ALA A 55 0.91 0.03 -11.56
CA ALA A 55 0.32 1.00 -10.65
C ALA A 55 1.38 1.71 -9.76
N LEU A 56 2.48 1.03 -9.42
CA LEU A 56 3.56 1.59 -8.59
C LEU A 56 4.50 2.52 -9.35
N ASN A 57 4.63 2.35 -10.67
CA ASN A 57 5.48 3.20 -11.51
C ASN A 57 4.87 4.56 -11.85
N PHE A 58 3.58 4.76 -11.58
CA PHE A 58 2.90 6.01 -11.87
C PHE A 58 2.94 6.98 -10.68
N SER A 59 3.28 8.25 -10.95
CA SER A 59 3.14 9.33 -9.96
C SER A 59 1.75 9.93 -10.07
N VAL A 60 0.87 9.55 -9.14
CA VAL A 60 -0.55 9.97 -9.17
C VAL A 60 -0.66 11.44 -8.75
N PRO A 61 -1.24 12.33 -9.57
CA PRO A 61 -1.47 13.71 -9.19
C PRO A 61 -2.50 13.80 -8.07
N VAL A 62 -2.26 14.67 -7.09
CA VAL A 62 -3.17 14.96 -5.98
C VAL A 62 -3.55 16.44 -6.06
N PRO A 63 -4.81 16.75 -6.41
CA PRO A 63 -5.32 18.12 -6.49
C PRO A 63 -5.08 18.98 -5.24
N ALA A 64 -5.03 20.29 -5.42
CA ALA A 64 -4.77 21.26 -4.34
C ALA A 64 -5.74 21.15 -3.15
N HIS A 65 -7.02 20.91 -3.45
CA HIS A 65 -8.09 20.83 -2.46
C HIS A 65 -8.15 19.50 -1.69
N ILE A 66 -7.39 18.48 -2.12
CA ILE A 66 -7.32 17.17 -1.45
C ILE A 66 -6.15 17.19 -0.47
N SER A 67 -6.45 17.02 0.81
CA SER A 67 -5.47 17.03 1.91
C SER A 67 -5.23 15.66 2.53
N GLU A 68 -5.96 14.63 2.13
CA GLU A 68 -5.91 13.30 2.73
C GLU A 68 -6.03 12.27 1.63
N LEU A 69 -5.30 11.16 1.74
CA LEU A 69 -5.42 9.98 0.88
C LEU A 69 -5.74 8.76 1.74
N TYR A 70 -6.63 7.90 1.26
CA TYR A 70 -7.03 6.67 1.94
C TYR A 70 -6.58 5.44 1.17
N PHE A 71 -5.93 4.52 1.88
CA PHE A 71 -5.50 3.23 1.36
C PHE A 71 -6.17 2.14 2.18
N ILE A 72 -6.58 1.06 1.53
CA ILE A 72 -7.15 -0.11 2.18
C ILE A 72 -6.16 -1.25 2.07
N TRP A 73 -5.90 -1.92 3.18
CA TRP A 73 -5.00 -3.06 3.24
C TRP A 73 -5.58 -4.22 4.04
N GLN A 74 -5.09 -5.42 3.73
CA GLN A 74 -5.53 -6.62 4.43
C GLN A 74 -4.49 -7.73 4.27
N SER A 75 -4.09 -8.34 5.40
CA SER A 75 -3.38 -9.61 5.39
C SER A 75 -4.35 -10.76 5.09
N LEU A 76 -4.04 -11.54 4.06
CA LEU A 76 -4.78 -12.74 3.68
C LEU A 76 -4.10 -14.02 4.21
N THR A 77 -3.06 -13.87 5.04
CA THR A 77 -2.28 -15.00 5.58
C THR A 77 -2.94 -15.68 6.77
N GLY A 78 -4.07 -15.14 7.25
CA GLY A 78 -4.71 -15.53 8.51
C GLY A 78 -4.03 -14.92 9.75
N MET A 79 -2.91 -14.21 9.61
CA MET A 79 -2.23 -13.51 10.70
C MET A 79 -1.79 -12.09 10.31
N PRO A 80 -1.62 -11.16 11.26
CA PRO A 80 -1.14 -9.82 10.94
C PRO A 80 0.28 -9.82 10.35
N LEU A 81 0.53 -8.99 9.32
CA LEU A 81 1.83 -8.90 8.65
C LEU A 81 2.65 -7.70 9.15
N PRO A 82 3.88 -7.88 9.65
CA PRO A 82 4.70 -6.77 10.10
C PRO A 82 5.06 -5.82 8.95
N TYR A 83 4.97 -4.52 9.21
CA TYR A 83 5.34 -3.47 8.25
C TYR A 83 6.20 -2.37 8.88
N VAL A 84 6.93 -1.68 8.01
CA VAL A 84 7.59 -0.40 8.28
C VAL A 84 7.21 0.59 7.19
N VAL A 85 6.83 1.80 7.56
CA VAL A 85 6.39 2.84 6.64
C VAL A 85 7.20 4.13 6.80
N GLU A 86 7.66 4.66 5.68
CA GLU A 86 8.42 5.91 5.58
C GLU A 86 7.78 6.86 4.57
N LEU A 87 7.81 8.15 4.89
CA LEU A 87 7.32 9.24 4.06
C LEU A 87 8.48 10.18 3.71
N ARG A 88 8.54 10.61 2.46
CA ARG A 88 9.52 11.59 1.97
C ARG A 88 8.82 12.63 1.11
N VAL A 89 9.27 13.87 1.21
CA VAL A 89 8.69 15.03 0.53
C VAL A 89 9.82 15.82 -0.11
N SER A 90 9.62 16.29 -1.34
CA SER A 90 10.64 17.05 -2.09
C SER A 90 10.75 18.52 -1.66
N ASP A 91 9.67 19.10 -1.13
CA ASP A 91 9.57 20.52 -0.75
C ASP A 91 8.77 20.69 0.54
N ASN A 92 9.48 20.97 1.64
CA ASN A 92 8.89 21.20 2.97
C ASN A 92 8.43 22.66 3.17
N GLU A 93 8.74 23.58 2.26
CA GLU A 93 8.20 24.94 2.28
C GLU A 93 6.77 24.93 1.73
N ALA A 94 6.51 24.17 0.68
CA ALA A 94 5.19 24.05 0.06
C ALA A 94 4.23 23.10 0.80
N LEU A 95 4.75 21.97 1.32
CA LEU A 95 3.96 20.93 1.98
C LEU A 95 4.44 20.73 3.41
N VAL A 96 3.52 20.78 4.37
CA VAL A 96 3.82 20.44 5.77
C VAL A 96 4.10 18.93 5.85
N ALA A 97 4.99 18.54 6.77
CA ALA A 97 5.34 17.14 7.02
C ALA A 97 4.08 16.24 7.05
N PRO A 98 3.96 15.25 6.14
CA PRO A 98 2.81 14.37 6.08
C PRO A 98 2.63 13.55 7.35
N LEU A 99 1.37 13.32 7.73
CA LEU A 99 0.99 12.54 8.91
C LEU A 99 0.29 11.26 8.52
N LEU A 100 0.47 10.21 9.32
CA LEU A 100 -0.23 8.93 9.22
C LEU A 100 -1.17 8.78 10.42
N ASN A 101 -2.33 8.16 10.21
CA ASN A 101 -3.19 7.71 11.32
C ASN A 101 -2.80 6.31 11.86
N ILE A 102 -1.63 5.82 11.46
CA ILE A 102 -1.02 4.55 11.86
C ILE A 102 0.42 4.80 12.34
N SER A 103 0.99 3.86 13.08
CA SER A 103 2.38 3.94 13.50
C SER A 103 3.36 3.71 12.33
N HIS A 104 4.58 4.22 12.45
CA HIS A 104 5.64 3.98 11.45
C HIS A 104 6.07 2.51 11.37
N THR A 105 5.89 1.76 12.45
CA THR A 105 6.10 0.32 12.51
C THR A 105 4.87 -0.33 13.13
N GLY A 106 4.42 -1.45 12.59
CA GLY A 106 3.20 -2.08 13.07
C GLY A 106 2.90 -3.39 12.37
N HIS A 107 1.63 -3.79 12.41
CA HIS A 107 1.14 -4.97 11.69
C HIS A 107 -0.08 -4.63 10.84
N ILE A 108 -0.11 -5.15 9.61
CA ILE A 108 -1.26 -5.07 8.70
C ILE A 108 -2.34 -6.00 9.25
N PRO A 109 -3.59 -5.53 9.42
CA PRO A 109 -4.67 -6.30 10.01
C PRO A 109 -5.15 -7.43 9.08
N ILE A 110 -5.76 -8.45 9.66
CA ILE A 110 -6.39 -9.56 8.91
C ILE A 110 -7.77 -9.18 8.34
N VAL A 111 -8.41 -8.16 8.91
CA VAL A 111 -9.62 -7.54 8.39
C VAL A 111 -9.20 -6.34 7.54
N ALA A 112 -9.90 -6.11 6.43
CA ALA A 112 -9.63 -4.95 5.59
C ALA A 112 -9.87 -3.65 6.38
N GLU A 113 -8.83 -2.85 6.52
CA GLU A 113 -8.89 -1.56 7.22
C GLU A 113 -8.29 -0.46 6.36
N ALA A 114 -8.75 0.77 6.57
CA ALA A 114 -8.23 1.93 5.88
C ALA A 114 -7.22 2.68 6.75
N PHE A 115 -6.09 3.07 6.17
CA PHE A 115 -5.19 4.06 6.75
C PHE A 115 -5.15 5.32 5.89
N MET A 116 -4.80 6.43 6.53
CA MET A 116 -4.83 7.78 5.98
C MET A 116 -3.42 8.36 5.90
N VAL A 117 -3.12 9.05 4.80
CA VAL A 117 -1.94 9.90 4.64
C VAL A 117 -2.40 11.35 4.49
N SER A 118 -2.01 12.23 5.41
CA SER A 118 -2.28 13.68 5.33
C SER A 118 -1.23 14.38 4.48
N LEU A 119 -1.67 15.19 3.51
CA LEU A 119 -0.87 15.96 2.56
C LEU A 119 -1.30 17.43 2.57
N SER A 120 -1.11 18.09 3.70
CA SER A 120 -1.54 19.48 3.91
C SER A 120 -0.52 20.49 3.41
N CYS A 121 -0.92 21.34 2.45
CA CYS A 121 -0.07 22.42 1.94
C CYS A 121 0.07 23.54 2.98
N SER A 122 1.27 24.12 3.09
CA SER A 122 1.57 25.25 3.98
C SER A 122 0.88 26.55 3.55
N LYS A 123 0.50 26.63 2.26
CA LYS A 123 0.01 27.84 1.57
C LYS A 123 1.05 28.95 1.43
N ALA A 124 2.34 28.65 1.64
CA ALA A 124 3.42 29.65 1.52
C ALA A 124 3.81 29.94 0.06
N VAL A 125 3.87 28.89 -0.76
CA VAL A 125 4.34 28.93 -2.16
C VAL A 125 3.47 28.07 -3.07
N ASP A 126 3.46 28.40 -4.36
CA ASP A 126 2.88 27.57 -5.41
C ASP A 126 3.92 26.54 -5.86
N ALA A 127 3.61 25.25 -5.74
CA ALA A 127 4.52 24.18 -6.11
C ALA A 127 3.81 22.86 -6.43
N GLU A 128 4.43 22.03 -7.26
CA GLU A 128 4.13 20.60 -7.34
C GLU A 128 5.14 19.84 -6.49
N VAL A 129 4.66 19.15 -5.46
CA VAL A 129 5.50 18.49 -4.47
C VAL A 129 5.46 16.98 -4.67
N ASP A 130 6.61 16.36 -4.89
CA ASP A 130 6.72 14.92 -4.95
C ASP A 130 6.69 14.34 -3.54
N VAL A 131 5.76 13.40 -3.32
CA VAL A 131 5.58 12.68 -2.06
C VAL A 131 5.76 11.20 -2.32
N ILE A 132 6.69 10.59 -1.59
CA ILE A 132 7.02 9.18 -1.68
C ILE A 132 6.65 8.49 -0.37
N LEU A 133 5.75 7.51 -0.46
CA LEU A 133 5.41 6.60 0.63
C LEU A 133 6.08 5.26 0.34
N ASN A 134 7.01 4.84 1.19
CA ASN A 134 7.64 3.51 1.11
C ASN A 134 7.04 2.63 2.20
N LEU A 135 6.49 1.49 1.80
CA LEU A 135 5.94 0.49 2.69
C LEU A 135 6.73 -0.81 2.53
N ASN A 136 7.48 -1.17 3.56
CA ASN A 136 8.24 -2.41 3.63
C ASN A 136 7.45 -3.45 4.43
N ILE A 137 7.17 -4.59 3.81
CA ILE A 137 6.32 -5.63 4.38
C ILE A 137 7.14 -6.92 4.45
N SER A 138 7.21 -7.54 5.62
CA SER A 138 7.86 -8.85 5.77
C SER A 138 6.80 -9.95 5.70
N LEU A 139 6.73 -10.60 4.52
CA LEU A 139 5.72 -11.63 4.22
C LEU A 139 6.05 -12.99 4.85
N ASN A 140 7.34 -13.26 5.06
CA ASN A 140 7.81 -14.47 5.74
C ASN A 140 9.07 -14.16 6.54
N LYS A 141 8.95 -14.23 7.89
CA LYS A 141 10.07 -14.00 8.82
C LYS A 141 11.20 -15.03 8.64
N LEU A 142 10.89 -16.25 8.19
CA LEU A 142 11.88 -17.31 8.01
C LEU A 142 12.66 -17.16 6.70
N ALA A 143 12.05 -16.57 5.68
CA ALA A 143 12.68 -16.36 4.38
C ALA A 143 13.36 -14.98 4.25
N ASN A 144 13.19 -14.07 5.21
CA ASN A 144 13.61 -12.66 5.11
C ASN A 144 13.15 -11.96 3.83
N ASN A 145 12.03 -12.41 3.25
CA ASN A 145 11.46 -11.81 2.05
C ASN A 145 10.74 -10.51 2.43
N ILE A 146 11.42 -9.39 2.20
CA ILE A 146 10.86 -8.04 2.36
C ILE A 146 10.34 -7.58 0.99
N THR A 147 9.06 -7.28 0.92
CA THR A 147 8.46 -6.61 -0.25
C THR A 147 8.39 -5.11 0.04
N THR A 148 9.01 -4.31 -0.82
CA THR A 148 8.95 -2.85 -0.74
C THR A 148 7.97 -2.32 -1.78
N LEU A 149 6.95 -1.61 -1.32
CA LEU A 149 5.98 -0.93 -2.16
C LEU A 149 6.23 0.57 -2.08
N THR A 150 6.50 1.20 -3.21
CA THR A 150 6.78 2.64 -3.29
C THR A 150 5.63 3.35 -4.01
N PHE A 151 4.84 4.12 -3.27
CA PHE A 151 3.77 4.94 -3.83
C PHE A 151 4.29 6.34 -4.10
N ARG A 152 4.12 6.81 -5.33
CA ARG A 152 4.52 8.16 -5.74
C ARG A 152 3.29 9.01 -5.95
N ARG A 153 3.26 10.18 -5.31
CA ARG A 153 2.22 11.19 -5.46
C ARG A 153 2.86 12.50 -5.85
N LYS A 154 2.14 13.25 -6.68
CA LYS A 154 2.49 14.61 -7.03
C LYS A 154 1.43 15.55 -6.49
N LYS A 155 1.70 16.14 -5.33
CA LYS A 155 0.76 17.02 -4.63
C LYS A 155 0.86 18.42 -5.18
N ILE A 156 -0.24 18.95 -5.68
CA ILE A 156 -0.32 20.36 -6.09
C ILE A 156 -0.56 21.20 -4.83
N CYS A 157 0.28 22.19 -4.59
CA CYS A 157 0.14 23.17 -3.53
C CYS A 157 0.03 24.57 -4.13
N LEU A 158 -0.90 25.36 -3.59
CA LEU A 158 -1.16 26.72 -4.03
C LEU A 158 -0.92 27.69 -2.87
N LYS A 159 -0.32 28.83 -3.19
CA LYS A 159 -0.11 29.91 -2.25
C LYS A 159 -1.44 30.51 -1.80
N GLY A 160 -1.54 30.81 -0.51
CA GLY A 160 -2.71 31.48 0.06
C GLY A 160 -2.85 32.90 -0.52
N LYS A 161 -4.06 33.28 -0.94
CA LYS A 161 -4.34 34.68 -1.27
C LYS A 161 -4.24 35.52 0.01
N LYS A 162 -3.47 36.61 -0.04
CA LYS A 162 -3.57 37.66 0.98
C LYS A 162 -4.94 38.32 0.81
N THR A 163 -5.83 38.09 1.76
CA THR A 163 -7.07 38.86 1.90
C THR A 163 -6.76 40.22 2.48
#